data_AF-A0A966SJ58-F1
#
_entry.id   AF-A0A966SJ58-F1
#
_cell.length_a   1.000
_cell.length_b   1.000
_cell.length_c   1.000
_cell.angle_alpha   90.00
_cell.angle_beta   90.00
_cell.angle_gamma   90.00
#
_symmetry.space_group_name_H-M   'P 1'
#
loop_
_entity.id
_entity.type
_entity.pdbx_description
1 polymer ?
#
loop_
_entity_poly.entity_id
_entity_poly.type
_entity_poly.pdbx_seq_one_letter_code
_entity_poly.pdbx_strand_id
1 'polypeptide(L)' 'MSLAHKDGRYLKNRQVILQGNPLCHWCGTQPATQADHLIEVDRGGGHELENLVPSCAKCNNTRAHLYSRAKAVTKN' A
#
# COMPACT_ATOMS: atom_id res chain seq x y z
N MET A 1 3.23 1.53 12.97
CA MET A 1 3.92 1.38 11.67
C MET A 1 4.65 0.04 11.69
N SER A 2 4.24 -0.93 10.86
CA SER A 2 4.86 -2.26 10.83
C SER A 2 6.33 -2.19 10.36
N LEU A 3 7.15 -3.16 10.79
CA LEU A 3 8.56 -3.28 10.40
C LEU A 3 8.75 -3.36 8.87
N ALA A 4 7.74 -3.81 8.13
CA ALA A 4 7.73 -3.90 6.67
C ALA A 4 8.00 -2.56 5.95
N HIS A 5 7.62 -1.44 6.56
CA HIS A 5 7.88 -0.11 5.94
C HIS A 5 9.32 0.39 6.11
N LYS A 6 10.16 -0.33 6.86
CA LYS A 6 11.60 -0.05 7.00
C LYS A 6 12.46 -0.85 6.01
N ASP A 7 11.84 -1.69 5.21
CA ASP A 7 12.53 -2.49 4.20
C ASP A 7 13.14 -1.59 3.11
N GLY A 8 14.43 -1.79 2.80
CA GLY A 8 15.15 -0.95 1.83
C GLY A 8 14.59 -1.04 0.42
N ARG A 9 14.06 -2.20 0.01
CA ARG A 9 13.40 -2.39 -1.28
C ARG A 9 12.07 -1.65 -1.32
N TYR A 10 11.30 -1.66 -0.23
CA TYR A 10 10.10 -0.83 -0.12
C TYR A 10 10.43 0.66 -0.28
N LEU A 11 11.44 1.17 0.43
CA LEU A 11 11.79 2.58 0.37
C LEU A 11 12.20 3.02 -1.04
N LYS A 12 13.03 2.22 -1.72
CA LYS A 12 13.45 2.45 -3.10
C LYS A 12 12.25 2.43 -4.05
N ASN A 13 11.43 1.38 -4.00
CA ASN A 13 10.31 1.23 -4.93
C ASN A 13 9.19 2.23 -4.66
N ARG A 14 8.98 2.64 -3.40
CA ARG A 14 8.06 3.73 -3.05
C ARG A 14 8.45 5.04 -3.74
N GLN A 15 9.74 5.36 -3.83
CA GLN A 15 10.19 6.56 -4.55
C GLN A 15 9.84 6.47 -6.04
N VAL A 16 10.07 5.31 -6.67
CA VAL A 16 9.70 5.06 -8.07
C VAL A 16 8.19 5.20 -8.29
N ILE A 17 7.39 4.58 -7.42
CA ILE A 17 5.92 4.61 -7.51
C ILE A 17 5.33 6.01 -7.35
N LEU A 18 5.98 6.89 -6.58
CA LEU A 18 5.51 8.26 -6.35
C LEU A 18 6.15 9.28 -7.30
N GLN A 19 7.07 8.85 -8.16
CA GLN A 19 7.72 9.74 -9.11
C GLN A 19 6.69 10.33 -10.09
N GLY A 20 6.75 11.65 -10.30
CA GLY A 20 5.83 12.34 -11.21
C GLY A 20 4.47 12.68 -10.62
N ASN A 21 4.29 12.59 -9.30
CA ASN A 21 3.05 12.94 -8.58
C ASN A 21 1.80 12.26 -9.19
N PRO A 22 1.80 10.92 -9.32
CA PRO A 22 0.69 10.22 -9.95
C PRO A 22 -0.60 10.36 -9.15
N LEU A 23 -1.72 10.12 -9.82
CA LEU A 23 -3.01 9.98 -9.15
C LEU A 23 -3.08 8.66 -8.39
N CYS A 24 -3.88 8.65 -7.32
CA CYS A 24 -4.20 7.46 -6.57
C CYS A 24 -4.80 6.39 -7.48
N HIS A 25 -4.21 5.20 -7.48
CA HIS A 25 -4.67 4.02 -8.20
C HIS A 25 -6.12 3.66 -7.85
N TRP A 26 -6.50 3.82 -6.58
CA TRP A 26 -7.81 3.39 -6.09
C TRP A 26 -8.95 4.33 -6.44
N CYS A 27 -8.74 5.64 -6.28
CA CYS A 27 -9.82 6.62 -6.44
C CYS A 27 -9.68 7.48 -7.70
N GLY A 28 -8.54 7.46 -8.39
CA GLY A 28 -8.29 8.20 -9.63
C GLY A 28 -8.40 9.72 -9.53
N THR A 29 -8.54 10.29 -8.33
CA THR A 29 -8.97 11.70 -8.14
C THR A 29 -8.07 12.50 -7.23
N GLN A 30 -7.35 11.86 -6.31
CA GLN A 30 -6.45 12.51 -5.36
C GLN A 30 -5.00 12.20 -5.72
N PRO A 31 -4.06 13.15 -5.55
CA PRO A 31 -2.63 12.87 -5.67
C PRO A 31 -2.22 11.73 -4.72
N ALA A 32 -1.38 10.83 -5.21
CA ALA A 32 -0.80 9.80 -4.39
C ALA A 32 0.31 10.35 -3.51
N THR A 33 0.30 9.98 -2.23
CA THR A 33 1.32 10.36 -1.25
C THR A 33 1.97 9.16 -0.58
N GLN A 34 1.47 7.95 -0.88
CA GLN A 34 1.89 6.69 -0.32
C GLN A 34 1.97 5.64 -1.42
N ALA A 35 2.80 4.61 -1.21
CA ALA A 35 2.72 3.38 -1.98
C ALA A 35 1.88 2.39 -1.17
N ASP A 36 0.88 1.80 -1.79
CA ASP A 36 0.04 0.76 -1.20
C ASP A 36 0.36 -0.59 -1.84
N HIS A 37 0.17 -1.66 -1.09
CA HIS A 37 0.36 -3.02 -1.54
C HIS A 37 -0.94 -3.56 -2.16
N LEU A 38 -0.86 -4.13 -3.38
CA LEU A 38 -2.00 -4.82 -3.99
C LEU A 38 -2.37 -6.07 -3.19
N ILE A 39 -1.36 -6.86 -2.85
CA ILE A 39 -1.44 -8.00 -1.93
C ILE A 39 -0.77 -7.57 -0.63
N GLU A 40 -1.50 -7.62 0.48
CA GLU A 40 -1.00 -7.20 1.78
C GLU A 40 0.21 -8.04 2.20
N VAL A 41 1.19 -7.41 2.87
CA VAL A 41 2.41 -8.10 3.33
C VAL A 41 2.09 -9.29 4.23
N ASP A 42 1.06 -9.17 5.08
CA ASP A 42 0.61 -10.24 5.97
C ASP A 42 -0.05 -11.42 5.22
N ARG A 43 -0.42 -11.24 3.94
CA ARG A 43 -0.89 -12.29 3.02
C ARG A 43 0.20 -12.81 2.09
N GLY A 44 1.46 -12.45 2.32
CA GLY A 44 2.60 -12.88 1.51
C GLY A 44 2.92 -11.97 0.33
N GLY A 45 2.30 -10.78 0.24
CA GLY A 45 2.68 -9.79 -0.75
C GLY A 45 4.05 -9.17 -0.46
N GLY A 46 4.89 -9.05 -1.48
CA GLY A 46 6.22 -8.47 -1.35
C GLY A 46 6.27 -6.97 -1.67
N HIS A 47 7.49 -6.43 -1.74
CA HIS A 47 7.76 -5.01 -2.02
C HIS A 47 8.22 -4.77 -3.46
N GLU A 48 7.96 -5.72 -4.36
CA GLU A 48 8.24 -5.61 -5.79
C GLU A 48 7.35 -4.54 -6.43
N LEU A 49 7.80 -3.94 -7.55
CA LEU A 49 7.08 -2.84 -8.20
C LEU A 49 5.69 -3.30 -8.70
N GLU A 50 5.57 -4.56 -9.07
CA GLU A 50 4.34 -5.19 -9.53
C GLU A 50 3.28 -5.29 -8.43
N ASN A 51 3.69 -5.30 -7.16
CA ASN A 51 2.80 -5.36 -6.01
C ASN A 51 2.57 -3.99 -5.35
N LEU A 52 3.20 -2.92 -5.85
CA LEU A 52 3.06 -1.58 -5.29
C LEU A 52 2.31 -0.66 -6.26
N VAL A 53 1.38 0.11 -5.72
CA VAL A 53 0.61 1.10 -6.47
C VAL A 53 0.61 2.45 -5.79
N PRO A 54 0.52 3.56 -6.54
CA PRO A 54 0.39 4.89 -5.95
C PRO A 54 -0.98 5.01 -5.25
N SER A 55 -1.00 5.46 -4.00
CA SER A 55 -2.24 5.66 -3.23
C SER A 55 -2.25 6.99 -2.50
N CYS A 56 -3.42 7.61 -2.42
CA CYS A 56 -3.65 8.70 -1.48
C CYS A 56 -3.79 8.14 -0.05
N ALA A 57 -3.56 9.01 0.95
CA ALA A 57 -3.61 8.63 2.35
C ALA A 57 -4.98 8.07 2.79
N LYS A 58 -6.07 8.63 2.26
CA LYS A 58 -7.43 8.20 2.58
C LYS A 58 -7.66 6.74 2.13
N CYS A 59 -7.39 6.44 0.86
CA CYS A 59 -7.61 5.09 0.31
C CYS A 59 -6.72 4.05 0.98
N ASN A 60 -5.44 4.37 1.19
CA ASN A 60 -4.50 3.46 1.84
C ASN A 60 -4.98 3.08 3.25
N ASN A 61 -5.35 4.08 4.07
CA ASN A 61 -5.87 3.84 5.42
C ASN A 61 -7.17 3.03 5.38
N THR A 62 -8.12 3.37 4.50
CA THR A 62 -9.39 2.62 4.36
C THR A 62 -9.12 1.15 4.05
N ARG A 63 -8.24 0.85 3.09
CA ARG A 63 -7.88 -0.53 2.73
C ARG A 63 -7.21 -1.26 3.88
N ALA A 64 -6.25 -0.64 4.57
CA ALA A 64 -5.62 -1.22 5.76
C ALA A 64 -6.64 -1.56 6.86
N HIS A 65 -7.63 -0.68 7.10
CA HIS A 65 -8.72 -0.94 8.04
C HIS A 65 -9.63 -2.08 7.59
N LEU A 66 -10.04 -2.11 6.32
CA LEU A 66 -10.87 -3.18 5.76
C LEU A 66 -10.16 -4.54 5.86
N TYR A 67 -8.88 -4.59 5.51
CA TYR A 67 -8.06 -5.79 5.64
C TYR A 67 -7.97 -6.27 7.09
N SER A 68 -7.68 -5.36 8.03
CA SER A 68 -7.58 -5.70 9.46
C SER A 68 -8.90 -6.27 10.01
N ARG A 69 -10.04 -5.72 9.57
CA ARG A 69 -11.37 -6.23 9.93
C ARG A 69 -11.63 -7.61 9.34
N ALA A 70 -11.33 -7.82 8.06
CA ALA A 70 -11.51 -9.12 7.39
C ALA A 70 -10.63 -10.20 8.04
N LYS A 71 -9.37 -9.86 8.39
CA LYS A 71 -8.47 -10.73 9.13
C LYS A 71 -9.01 -11.12 10.51
N ALA A 72 -9.63 -10.18 11.22
CA ALA A 72 -10.24 -10.45 12.53
C ALA A 72 -11.41 -11.44 12.42
N VAL A 73 -12.22 -11.36 11.36
CA VAL A 73 -13.32 -12.29 11.11
C VAL A 73 -12.82 -13.71 10.80
N THR A 74 -11.75 -13.83 10.02
CA THR A 74 -11.24 -15.14 9.54
C THR A 74 -10.46 -15.92 10.61
N LYS A 75 -10.05 -15.25 11.71
CA LYS A 75 -9.34 -15.89 12.83
C LYS A 75 -10.26 -16.55 13.86
N ASN A 76 -11.56 -16.53 13.64
CA ASN A 76 -12.59 -17.09 14.52
C ASN A 76 -13.29 -18.27 13.85
#